data_AF-A0A9P5Y1H5-F1
#
_entry.id   AF-A0A9P5Y1H5-F1
#
_cell.length_a   1.000
_cell.length_b   1.000
_cell.length_c   1.000
_cell.angle_alpha   90.00
_cell.angle_beta   90.00
_cell.angle_gamma   90.00
#
_symmetry.space_group_name_H-M   'P 1'
#
loop_
_entity.id
_entity.type
_entity.pdbx_description
1 polymer ?
#
loop_
_entity_poly.entity_id
_entity_poly.type
_entity_poly.pdbx_seq_one_letter_code
_entity_poly.pdbx_strand_id
1 'polypeptide(L)'
;MSPLFTSNVSKIPHELLAKIFKFSVMSPIIISSTVKNKNMPLPLLLVCKQWSHVVTASPESWTNISVDYEDQPWVSTSRIGDPQRTTKNACKALLRSGSTPLALAIHSHRFNAEAQTSLVNLIILHSHRLKYLKLVLCEQTLCNQAPLDFNRLAFLSISCWLWNLVTMIGCQSHSNSLESLKA
;
A
#
# COMPACT_ATOMS: atom_id res chain seq x y z
N MET A 1 13.86 -33.26 22.04
CA MET A 1 14.51 -32.39 21.03
C MET A 1 14.39 -30.96 21.49
N SER A 2 15.47 -30.39 22.03
CA SER A 2 15.51 -29.02 22.57
C SER A 2 15.90 -28.04 21.45
N PRO A 3 15.24 -26.88 21.29
CA PRO A 3 15.61 -25.91 20.27
C PRO A 3 16.84 -25.11 20.72
N LEU A 4 17.99 -25.39 20.09
CA LEU A 4 19.31 -24.80 20.40
C LEU A 4 19.55 -23.39 19.81
N PHE A 5 18.51 -22.66 19.37
CA PHE A 5 18.69 -21.38 18.66
C PHE A 5 18.02 -20.15 19.29
N THR A 6 17.55 -20.20 20.54
CA THR A 6 16.75 -19.08 21.11
C THR A 6 17.52 -17.98 21.86
N SER A 7 18.86 -17.96 21.93
CA SER A 7 19.52 -17.26 23.06
C SER A 7 20.21 -15.89 22.85
N ASN A 8 20.23 -15.26 21.67
CA ASN A 8 20.89 -13.93 21.56
C ASN A 8 20.07 -12.80 20.91
N VAL A 9 19.03 -13.11 20.14
CA VAL A 9 18.22 -12.06 19.50
C VAL A 9 17.41 -11.24 20.51
N SER A 10 17.03 -11.85 21.63
CA SER A 10 16.30 -11.17 22.72
C SER A 10 17.12 -10.09 23.43
N LYS A 11 18.45 -10.15 23.33
CA LYS A 11 19.36 -9.16 23.92
C LYS A 11 19.60 -7.96 23.03
N ILE A 12 19.16 -8.00 21.77
CA ILE A 12 19.33 -6.88 20.84
C ILE A 12 18.29 -5.80 21.21
N PRO A 13 18.73 -4.54 21.45
CA PRO A 13 17.83 -3.43 21.66
C PRO A 13 16.81 -3.28 20.53
N HIS A 14 15.59 -2.89 20.90
CA HIS A 14 14.49 -2.71 19.96
C HIS A 14 14.80 -1.75 18.81
N GLU A 15 15.60 -0.69 19.01
CA GLU A 15 15.95 0.26 17.96
C GLU A 15 16.85 -0.38 16.90
N LEU A 16 17.75 -1.28 17.30
CA LEU A 16 18.63 -1.99 16.38
C LEU A 16 17.84 -3.01 15.57
N LEU A 17 16.92 -3.74 16.20
CA LEU A 17 16.01 -4.65 15.48
C LEU A 17 15.15 -3.89 14.47
N ALA A 18 14.59 -2.74 14.85
CA ALA A 18 13.80 -1.90 13.95
C ALA A 18 14.62 -1.45 12.73
N LYS A 19 15.86 -1.00 12.94
CA LYS A 19 16.79 -0.65 11.86
C LYS A 19 17.08 -1.84 10.94
N ILE A 20 17.38 -3.02 11.49
CA ILE A 20 17.63 -4.24 10.71
C ILE A 20 16.40 -4.60 9.88
N PHE A 21 15.21 -4.55 10.48
CA PHE A 21 13.96 -4.87 9.79
C PHE A 21 13.66 -3.91 8.65
N LYS A 22 13.92 -2.61 8.84
CA LYS A 22 13.79 -1.61 7.78
C LYS A 22 14.60 -1.98 6.53
N PHE A 23 15.83 -2.46 6.70
CA PHE A 23 16.67 -2.90 5.58
C PHE A 23 16.28 -4.28 5.03
N SER A 24 15.58 -5.08 5.82
CA SER A 24 15.14 -6.42 5.41
C SER A 24 13.80 -6.38 4.65
N VAL A 25 12.97 -5.36 4.87
CA VAL A 25 11.68 -5.15 4.20
C VAL A 25 11.85 -4.11 3.09
N MET A 26 12.64 -4.45 2.06
CA MET A 26 12.83 -3.58 0.89
C MET A 26 11.64 -3.64 -0.08
N SER A 27 10.87 -4.72 -0.05
CA SER A 27 9.70 -4.91 -0.92
C SER A 27 8.46 -4.25 -0.32
N PRO A 28 7.51 -3.79 -1.16
CA PRO A 28 6.24 -3.27 -0.69
C PRO A 28 5.48 -4.34 0.11
N ILE A 29 4.78 -3.89 1.14
CA ILE A 29 3.82 -4.70 1.88
C ILE A 29 2.64 -4.97 0.96
N ILE A 30 2.40 -6.23 0.60
CA ILE A 30 1.32 -6.59 -0.32
C ILE A 30 0.08 -6.99 0.49
N ILE A 31 -0.98 -6.21 0.33
CA ILE A 31 -2.29 -6.44 0.94
C ILE A 31 -3.22 -6.88 -0.18
N SER A 32 -3.48 -8.19 -0.28
CA SER A 32 -4.24 -8.79 -1.38
C SER A 32 -5.57 -9.38 -0.92
N SER A 33 -6.58 -9.34 -1.77
CA SER A 33 -7.92 -9.91 -1.56
C SER A 33 -7.96 -11.44 -1.71
N THR A 34 -7.16 -11.99 -2.63
CA THR A 34 -7.19 -13.41 -3.02
C THR A 34 -6.20 -14.28 -2.25
N VAL A 35 -5.04 -13.74 -1.92
CA VAL A 35 -4.08 -14.45 -1.07
C VAL A 35 -4.57 -14.30 0.36
N LYS A 36 -4.73 -15.41 1.11
CA LYS A 36 -4.85 -15.36 2.58
C LYS A 36 -3.59 -14.70 3.14
N ASN A 37 -3.55 -13.36 3.18
CA ASN A 37 -2.46 -12.48 3.62
C ASN A 37 -1.15 -13.25 3.93
N LYS A 38 -0.43 -13.71 2.91
CA LYS A 38 0.91 -14.31 3.11
C LYS A 38 2.01 -13.26 2.99
N ASN A 39 1.70 -12.08 2.44
CA ASN A 39 2.67 -11.05 2.05
C ASN A 39 2.45 -9.68 2.71
N MET A 40 1.80 -9.62 3.88
CA MET A 40 2.07 -8.52 4.84
C MET A 40 3.58 -8.54 5.20
N PRO A 41 4.16 -7.63 6.02
CA PRO A 41 5.54 -7.79 6.54
C PRO A 41 5.65 -8.96 7.55
N LEU A 42 4.94 -10.06 7.24
CA LEU A 42 4.53 -11.16 8.09
C LEU A 42 5.64 -12.09 8.48
N PRO A 43 6.68 -12.40 7.68
CA PRO A 43 7.71 -13.32 8.16
C PRO A 43 8.24 -12.83 9.50
N LEU A 44 8.51 -11.52 9.61
CA LEU A 44 8.94 -10.87 10.85
C LEU A 44 7.85 -10.85 11.94
N LEU A 45 6.58 -10.63 11.57
CA LEU A 45 5.46 -10.69 12.52
C LEU A 45 5.21 -12.10 13.07
N LEU A 46 5.66 -13.15 12.37
CA LEU A 46 5.42 -14.56 12.69
C LEU A 46 6.60 -15.25 13.38
N VAL A 47 7.80 -14.63 13.42
CA VAL A 47 8.99 -15.24 14.08
C VAL A 47 8.77 -15.41 15.58
N CYS A 48 8.55 -14.32 16.29
CA CYS A 48 8.31 -14.34 17.74
C CYS A 48 7.57 -13.07 18.19
N LYS A 49 7.08 -13.06 19.43
CA LYS A 49 6.33 -11.92 20.01
C LYS A 49 7.13 -10.61 19.98
N GLN A 50 8.44 -10.67 20.23
CA GLN A 50 9.31 -9.49 20.23
C GLN A 50 9.43 -8.89 18.83
N TRP A 51 9.65 -9.72 17.80
CA TRP A 51 9.76 -9.25 16.42
C TRP A 51 8.44 -8.65 15.95
N SER A 52 7.34 -9.33 16.27
CA SER A 52 5.99 -8.83 16.03
C SER A 52 5.80 -7.44 16.64
N HIS A 53 6.13 -7.28 17.92
CA HIS A 53 6.05 -6.00 18.63
C HIS A 53 6.89 -4.92 17.95
N VAL A 54 8.17 -5.18 17.68
CA VAL A 54 9.09 -4.21 17.04
C VAL A 54 8.56 -3.78 15.67
N VAL A 55 8.13 -4.71 14.82
CA VAL A 55 7.59 -4.37 13.49
C VAL A 55 6.31 -3.56 13.60
N THR A 56 5.40 -3.92 14.51
CA THR A 56 4.15 -3.17 14.69
C THR A 56 4.35 -1.79 15.30
N ALA A 57 5.38 -1.61 16.13
CA ALA A 57 5.71 -0.36 16.79
C ALA A 57 6.57 0.58 15.93
N SER A 58 7.15 0.10 14.83
CA SER A 58 8.04 0.86 13.96
C SER A 58 7.29 1.40 12.73
N PRO A 59 6.91 2.68 12.68
CA PRO A 59 6.08 3.22 11.59
C PRO A 59 6.77 3.16 10.23
N GLU A 60 8.11 3.24 10.23
CA GLU A 60 8.94 3.19 9.03
C GLU A 60 8.78 1.88 8.25
N SER A 61 8.47 0.78 8.94
CA SER A 61 8.21 -0.52 8.33
C SER A 61 6.92 -0.56 7.52
N TRP A 62 6.05 0.44 7.67
CA TRP A 62 4.73 0.51 7.03
C TRP A 62 4.66 1.62 5.97
N THR A 63 5.80 2.07 5.45
CA THR A 63 5.90 3.21 4.52
C THR A 63 5.75 2.84 3.06
N ASN A 64 5.86 1.57 2.69
CA ASN A 64 5.76 1.10 1.30
C ASN A 64 4.68 0.03 1.21
N ILE A 65 3.48 0.41 0.75
CA ILE A 65 2.29 -0.44 0.75
C ILE A 65 1.79 -0.62 -0.68
N SER A 66 1.51 -1.86 -1.07
CA SER A 66 0.82 -2.22 -2.29
C SER A 66 -0.49 -2.91 -1.93
N VAL A 67 -1.61 -2.35 -2.36
CA VAL A 67 -2.94 -2.93 -2.17
C VAL A 67 -3.39 -3.52 -3.50
N ASP A 68 -3.73 -4.80 -3.48
CA ASP A 68 -4.08 -5.57 -4.66
C ASP A 68 -5.49 -6.17 -4.52
N TYR A 69 -6.39 -5.69 -5.37
CA TYR A 69 -7.77 -6.13 -5.44
C TYR A 69 -8.02 -7.16 -6.55
N GLU A 70 -6.97 -7.75 -7.14
CA GLU A 70 -7.09 -8.79 -8.16
C GLU A 70 -8.04 -9.93 -7.75
N ASP A 71 -9.17 -10.04 -8.44
CA ASP A 71 -9.82 -11.31 -8.73
C ASP A 71 -9.11 -11.87 -9.97
N GLN A 72 -8.30 -12.93 -9.82
CA GLN A 72 -7.66 -13.54 -10.99
C GLN A 72 -8.73 -14.12 -11.93
N PRO A 73 -8.91 -13.58 -13.15
CA PRO A 73 -10.02 -13.98 -14.02
C PRO A 73 -9.86 -15.41 -14.57
N TRP A 74 -8.65 -15.97 -14.51
CA TRP A 74 -8.31 -17.30 -15.03
C TRP A 74 -8.57 -18.44 -14.05
N VAL A 75 -8.79 -18.15 -12.76
CA VAL A 75 -8.98 -19.18 -11.75
C VAL A 75 -10.46 -19.26 -11.42
N SER A 76 -11.18 -20.07 -12.19
CA SER A 76 -12.64 -20.29 -12.11
C SER A 76 -13.15 -20.86 -10.76
N THR A 77 -12.32 -20.92 -9.72
CA THR A 77 -12.69 -21.39 -8.39
C THR A 77 -13.03 -20.22 -7.48
N SER A 78 -14.25 -19.70 -7.60
CA SER A 78 -15.19 -19.20 -6.56
C SER A 78 -14.72 -18.41 -5.31
N ARG A 79 -13.43 -18.13 -5.10
CA ARG A 79 -12.95 -17.30 -4.01
C ARG A 79 -12.82 -15.88 -4.52
N ILE A 80 -13.98 -15.25 -4.68
CA ILE A 80 -14.10 -13.81 -4.74
C ILE A 80 -13.33 -13.28 -3.52
N GLY A 81 -12.23 -12.58 -3.75
CA GLY A 81 -11.47 -11.97 -2.66
C GLY A 81 -12.36 -10.98 -1.91
N ASP A 82 -12.21 -10.87 -0.59
CA ASP A 82 -13.03 -9.92 0.20
C ASP A 82 -12.44 -8.50 0.11
N PRO A 83 -13.03 -7.58 -0.68
CA PRO A 83 -12.47 -6.25 -0.88
C PRO A 83 -12.56 -5.41 0.40
N GLN A 84 -13.61 -5.61 1.22
CA GLN A 84 -13.78 -4.89 2.48
C GLN A 84 -12.68 -5.27 3.47
N ARG A 85 -12.34 -6.56 3.57
CA ARG A 85 -11.20 -7.01 4.38
C ARG A 85 -9.88 -6.43 3.90
N THR A 86 -9.69 -6.37 2.59
CA THR A 86 -8.47 -5.81 1.96
C THR A 86 -8.32 -4.34 2.30
N THR A 87 -9.39 -3.55 2.10
CA THR A 87 -9.44 -2.14 2.49
C THR A 87 -9.18 -1.95 3.98
N LYS A 88 -9.82 -2.75 4.85
CA LYS A 88 -9.60 -2.68 6.30
C LYS A 88 -8.15 -2.96 6.70
N ASN A 89 -7.49 -3.91 6.04
CA ASN A 89 -6.07 -4.19 6.28
C ASN A 89 -5.18 -3.05 5.78
N ALA A 90 -5.50 -2.45 4.63
CA ALA A 90 -4.83 -1.26 4.12
C ALA A 90 -4.95 -0.11 5.11
N CYS A 91 -6.14 0.16 5.65
CA CYS A 91 -6.35 1.16 6.70
C CYS A 91 -5.43 0.91 7.90
N LYS A 92 -5.36 -0.33 8.40
CA LYS A 92 -4.51 -0.67 9.55
C LYS A 92 -3.02 -0.45 9.25
N ALA A 93 -2.57 -0.83 8.06
CA ALA A 93 -1.19 -0.64 7.65
C ALA A 93 -0.85 0.86 7.57
N LEU A 94 -1.74 1.66 6.99
CA LEU A 94 -1.58 3.11 6.88
C LEU A 94 -1.62 3.81 8.24
N LEU A 95 -2.50 3.40 9.15
CA LEU A 95 -2.50 3.93 10.52
C LEU A 95 -1.18 3.64 11.25
N ARG A 96 -0.63 2.43 11.08
CA ARG A 96 0.67 2.05 11.68
C ARG A 96 1.84 2.86 11.13
N SER A 97 1.72 3.32 9.88
CA SER A 97 2.74 4.15 9.27
C SER A 97 2.86 5.54 9.89
N GLY A 98 1.89 6.00 10.70
CA GLY A 98 1.99 7.23 11.49
C GLY A 98 2.04 8.51 10.65
N SER A 99 3.12 9.29 10.77
CA SER A 99 3.37 10.54 10.02
C SER A 99 4.52 10.44 9.01
N THR A 100 5.10 9.27 8.82
CA THR A 100 6.23 9.02 7.91
C THR A 100 5.87 9.29 6.43
N PRO A 101 6.84 9.55 5.53
CA PRO A 101 6.57 9.59 4.10
C PRO A 101 6.03 8.25 3.57
N LEU A 102 5.04 8.27 2.67
CA LEU A 102 4.34 7.07 2.19
C LEU A 102 4.53 6.84 0.69
N ALA A 103 4.82 5.59 0.33
CA ALA A 103 4.68 5.04 -1.01
C ALA A 103 3.47 4.09 -1.02
N LEU A 104 2.50 4.38 -1.88
CA LEU A 104 1.26 3.62 -2.00
C LEU A 104 1.04 3.20 -3.46
N ALA A 105 0.88 1.90 -3.68
CA ALA A 105 0.43 1.35 -4.95
C ALA A 105 -0.94 0.71 -4.75
N ILE A 106 -1.87 0.95 -5.67
CA ILE A 106 -3.20 0.35 -5.68
C ILE A 106 -3.40 -0.29 -7.04
N HIS A 107 -3.60 -1.60 -7.03
CA HIS A 107 -3.87 -2.42 -8.18
C HIS A 107 -5.31 -2.93 -8.09
N SER A 108 -6.11 -2.63 -9.10
CA SER A 108 -7.47 -3.12 -9.15
C SER A 108 -7.98 -3.26 -10.57
N HIS A 109 -8.49 -4.44 -10.85
CA HIS A 109 -9.14 -4.76 -12.12
C HIS A 109 -10.66 -4.64 -12.03
N ARG A 110 -11.22 -4.65 -10.82
CA ARG A 110 -12.66 -4.54 -10.57
C ARG A 110 -12.88 -3.84 -9.22
N PHE A 111 -13.44 -2.64 -9.26
CA PHE A 111 -13.96 -2.00 -8.05
C PHE A 111 -15.47 -2.03 -8.06
N ASN A 112 -16.07 -2.41 -6.94
CA ASN A 112 -17.39 -1.89 -6.64
C ASN A 112 -17.24 -0.43 -6.17
N ALA A 113 -18.27 0.40 -6.41
CA ALA A 113 -18.22 1.84 -6.11
C ALA A 113 -17.91 2.14 -4.63
N GLU A 114 -18.32 1.25 -3.71
CA GLU A 114 -18.08 1.38 -2.27
C GLU A 114 -16.61 1.21 -1.89
N ALA A 115 -15.93 0.16 -2.39
CA ALA A 115 -14.52 -0.08 -2.13
C ALA A 115 -13.66 1.02 -2.75
N GLN A 116 -14.05 1.49 -3.93
CA GLN A 116 -13.40 2.64 -4.54
C GLN A 116 -13.51 3.90 -3.68
N THR A 117 -14.72 4.27 -3.25
CA THR A 117 -14.94 5.45 -2.41
C THR A 117 -14.13 5.35 -1.11
N SER A 118 -14.09 4.16 -0.50
CA SER A 118 -13.33 3.90 0.72
C SER A 118 -11.82 4.09 0.53
N LEU A 119 -11.28 3.63 -0.60
CA LEU A 119 -9.87 3.83 -0.96
C LEU A 119 -9.54 5.27 -1.29
N VAL A 120 -10.38 5.94 -2.08
CA VAL A 120 -10.19 7.36 -2.42
C VAL A 120 -10.14 8.19 -1.14
N ASN A 121 -11.11 7.98 -0.24
CA ASN A 121 -11.13 8.65 1.07
C ASN A 121 -9.85 8.40 1.87
N LEU A 122 -9.30 7.20 1.78
CA LEU A 122 -8.08 6.82 2.47
C LEU A 122 -6.83 7.42 1.83
N ILE A 123 -6.76 7.52 0.50
CA ILE A 123 -5.72 8.27 -0.21
C ILE A 123 -5.78 9.75 0.19
N ILE A 124 -6.98 10.35 0.19
CA ILE A 124 -7.20 11.74 0.59
C ILE A 124 -6.73 11.97 2.03
N LEU A 125 -7.13 11.10 2.96
CA LEU A 125 -6.77 11.19 4.37
C LEU A 125 -5.25 11.20 4.58
N HIS A 126 -4.51 10.43 3.79
CA HIS A 126 -3.05 10.30 3.89
C HIS A 126 -2.29 11.13 2.83
N SER A 127 -2.98 11.95 2.05
CA SER A 127 -2.40 12.70 0.91
C SER A 127 -1.21 13.57 1.31
N HIS A 128 -1.30 14.26 2.45
CA HIS A 128 -0.27 15.16 2.97
C HIS A 128 1.11 14.52 3.16
N ARG A 129 1.18 13.20 3.32
CA ARG A 129 2.41 12.42 3.52
C ARG A 129 2.75 11.49 2.35
N LEU A 130 1.91 11.41 1.32
CA LEU A 130 2.19 10.62 0.13
C LEU A 130 3.38 11.25 -0.63
N LYS A 131 4.35 10.41 -0.97
CA LYS A 131 5.48 10.74 -1.85
C LYS A 131 5.38 10.02 -3.17
N TYR A 132 4.93 8.78 -3.17
CA TYR A 132 4.76 7.97 -4.36
C TYR A 132 3.35 7.41 -4.36
N LEU A 133 2.60 7.67 -5.42
CA LEU A 133 1.27 7.10 -5.63
C LEU A 133 1.22 6.42 -7.00
N LYS A 134 0.93 5.12 -7.02
CA LYS A 134 0.68 4.36 -8.24
C LYS A 134 -0.75 3.82 -8.20
N LEU A 135 -1.53 4.15 -9.22
CA LEU A 135 -2.90 3.70 -9.40
C LEU A 135 -2.99 2.91 -10.70
N VAL A 136 -3.34 1.63 -10.60
CA VAL A 136 -3.62 0.75 -11.74
C VAL A 136 -5.09 0.40 -11.67
N LEU A 137 -5.89 0.98 -12.55
CA LEU A 137 -7.36 0.95 -12.49
C LEU A 137 -7.93 0.39 -13.80
N CYS A 138 -9.10 -0.24 -13.75
CA CYS A 138 -9.78 -0.74 -14.95
C CYS A 138 -10.77 0.25 -15.56
N GLU A 139 -11.25 1.25 -14.80
CA GLU A 139 -12.29 2.20 -15.24
C GLU A 139 -12.01 3.65 -14.78
N GLN A 140 -12.65 4.63 -15.46
CA GLN A 140 -12.42 6.09 -15.33
C GLN A 140 -12.85 6.72 -13.98
N THR A 141 -13.26 5.94 -13.01
CA THR A 141 -14.04 6.40 -11.86
C THR A 141 -13.26 7.30 -10.87
N LEU A 142 -11.92 7.31 -10.91
CA LEU A 142 -11.10 8.19 -10.05
C LEU A 142 -10.93 9.62 -10.61
N CYS A 143 -11.14 9.86 -11.90
CA CYS A 143 -10.91 11.17 -12.50
C CYS A 143 -11.98 12.20 -12.13
N ASN A 144 -13.12 11.76 -11.59
CA ASN A 144 -14.28 12.62 -11.32
C ASN A 144 -14.44 13.00 -9.84
N GLN A 145 -13.58 12.49 -8.93
CA GLN A 145 -13.74 12.67 -7.48
C GLN A 145 -12.62 13.54 -6.89
N ALA A 146 -12.96 14.82 -6.66
CA ALA A 146 -12.28 15.83 -5.83
C ALA A 146 -10.85 16.26 -6.24
N PRO A 147 -10.45 17.52 -5.95
CA PRO A 147 -9.08 17.97 -6.17
C PRO A 147 -8.18 17.33 -5.12
N LEU A 148 -7.55 16.22 -5.48
CA LEU A 148 -6.50 15.63 -4.68
C LEU A 148 -5.34 16.63 -4.58
N ASP A 149 -5.03 17.11 -3.37
CA ASP A 149 -3.88 17.96 -3.12
C ASP A 149 -2.59 17.12 -3.24
N PHE A 150 -2.06 17.10 -4.46
CA PHE A 150 -0.86 16.38 -4.82
C PHE A 150 0.40 17.24 -4.79
N ASN A 151 0.36 18.43 -4.19
CA ASN A 151 1.48 19.37 -4.16
C ASN A 151 2.75 18.79 -3.50
N ARG A 152 2.62 17.67 -2.76
CA ARG A 152 3.73 16.99 -2.06
C ARG A 152 4.15 15.65 -2.68
N LEU A 153 3.46 15.19 -3.74
CA LEU A 153 3.83 13.98 -4.47
C LEU A 153 5.13 14.22 -5.22
N ALA A 154 6.09 13.33 -5.00
CA ALA A 154 7.27 13.22 -5.86
C ALA A 154 6.96 12.42 -7.12
N PHE A 155 5.98 11.53 -7.07
CA PHE A 155 5.61 10.67 -8.19
C PHE A 155 4.12 10.30 -8.16
N LEU A 156 3.48 10.43 -9.31
CA LEU A 156 2.13 9.95 -9.60
C LEU A 156 2.20 9.08 -10.88
N SER A 157 1.61 7.90 -10.83
CA SER A 157 1.42 7.04 -12.00
C SER A 157 -0.01 6.55 -12.01
N ILE A 158 -0.75 6.86 -13.07
CA ILE A 158 -2.11 6.37 -13.29
C ILE A 158 -2.10 5.56 -14.59
N SER A 159 -2.47 4.29 -14.53
CA SER A 159 -2.62 3.45 -15.72
C SER A 159 -4.03 2.87 -15.77
N CYS A 160 -4.70 3.00 -16.91
CA CYS A 160 -6.04 2.49 -17.16
C CYS A 160 -6.00 1.37 -18.21
N TRP A 161 -6.62 0.22 -17.94
CA TRP A 161 -6.58 -0.93 -18.86
C TRP A 161 -7.51 -0.81 -20.08
N LEU A 162 -8.47 0.13 -20.07
CA LEU A 162 -9.44 0.27 -21.16
C LEU A 162 -8.86 0.85 -22.45
N TRP A 163 -7.66 1.44 -22.42
CA TRP A 163 -7.00 2.00 -23.60
C TRP A 163 -5.52 1.60 -23.58
N ASN A 164 -4.93 1.31 -24.74
CA ASN A 164 -3.47 1.25 -24.96
C ASN A 164 -2.82 2.65 -24.80
N LEU A 165 -3.25 3.43 -23.80
CA LEU A 165 -2.79 4.77 -23.49
C LEU A 165 -2.33 4.77 -22.04
N VAL A 166 -1.02 4.54 -21.86
CA VAL A 166 -0.34 4.82 -20.60
C VAL A 166 -0.24 6.34 -20.51
N THR A 167 -1.26 6.99 -19.92
CA THR A 167 -1.15 8.41 -19.57
C THR A 167 -0.26 8.53 -18.34
N MET A 168 1.06 8.56 -18.54
CA MET A 168 1.98 8.96 -17.47
C MET A 168 1.75 10.45 -17.15
N ILE A 169 0.87 10.74 -16.21
CA ILE A 169 0.83 12.06 -15.56
C ILE A 169 1.97 12.09 -14.55
N GLY A 170 3.19 12.26 -15.05
CA GLY A 170 4.35 12.56 -14.23
C GLY A 170 4.25 13.99 -13.74
N CYS A 171 3.62 14.20 -12.57
CA CYS A 171 3.81 15.44 -11.82
C CYS A 171 5.24 15.44 -11.26
N GLN A 172 6.24 15.75 -12.08
CA GLN A 172 7.47 16.34 -11.55
C GLN A 172 7.07 17.72 -11.06
N SER A 173 7.25 17.97 -9.77
CA SER A 173 7.00 19.26 -9.15
C SER A 173 7.93 20.33 -9.72
N HIS A 174 7.61 20.85 -10.90
CA HIS A 174 7.88 22.23 -11.26
C HIS A 174 6.54 22.92 -11.27
N SER A 175 6.41 23.90 -10.36
CA SER A 175 5.32 24.86 -10.34
C SER A 175 4.94 25.27 -11.76
N ASN A 176 3.73 24.92 -12.20
CA ASN A 176 2.83 25.78 -12.98
C ASN A 176 1.53 25.06 -13.32
N SER A 177 0.43 25.67 -12.86
CA SER A 177 -0.92 25.69 -13.45
C SER A 177 -1.51 24.38 -14.02
N LEU A 178 -2.43 23.79 -13.26
CA LEU A 178 -3.40 22.79 -13.73
C LEU A 178 -4.53 23.49 -14.52
N GLU A 179 -4.21 24.01 -15.70
CA GLU A 179 -5.19 24.48 -16.70
C GLU A 179 -5.03 23.71 -18.01
N SER A 180 -5.30 22.40 -18.00
CA SER A 180 -5.53 21.68 -19.26
C SER A 180 -6.15 20.32 -19.00
N LEU A 181 -7.43 20.29 -18.62
CA LEU A 181 -8.29 19.10 -18.73
C LEU A 181 -9.75 19.56 -18.85
N LYS A 182 -10.03 20.28 -19.94
CA LYS A 182 -11.35 20.36 -20.57
C LYS A 182 -11.13 20.18 -22.07
N ALA A 183 -11.30 18.95 -22.55
CA ALA A 183 -11.63 18.61 -23.92
C ALA A 183 -12.31 17.24 -23.88
#